data_AF-A0A0U3FVE9-F1
#
_entry.id   AF-A0A0U3FVE9-F1
#
_cell.length_a   1.000
_cell.length_b   1.000
_cell.length_c   1.000
_cell.angle_alpha   90.00
_cell.angle_beta   90.00
_cell.angle_gamma   90.00
#
_symmetry.space_group_name_H-M   'P 1'
#
loop_
_entity.id
_entity.type
_entity.pdbx_description
1 polymer ?
#
loop_
_entity_poly.entity_id
_entity_poly.type
_entity_poly.pdbx_seq_one_letter_code
_entity_poly.pdbx_strand_id
1 'polypeptide(L)'
;MRRAVSGGTLQVEGSLGNTAVSIASGATLGGQRQHWRHGDGARWRQSQPGSSPGTLTVGSLVLNDSSLLNFEVDTPGVVGSGVNDLVSVTNGLTLDGILNIITGSNFGTGTYRLFDYGTLTADNGLVFGDVPAGYELTFSLATPGEVNLVAITPACSSGTAGRPRRTTPSTAAPAHGTAARRTGPARLAMWPRAGPA
;
A
#
# COMPACT_ATOMS: atom_id res chain seq x y z
N MET A 1 30.81 -22.65 -7.85
CA MET A 1 30.61 -21.87 -9.09
C MET A 1 29.88 -20.58 -8.74
N ARG A 2 30.29 -19.43 -9.30
CA ARG A 2 29.64 -18.12 -9.11
C ARG A 2 28.95 -17.72 -10.40
N ARG A 3 27.71 -17.21 -10.34
CA ARG A 3 27.02 -16.59 -11.48
C ARG A 3 27.05 -15.08 -11.28
N ALA A 4 27.72 -14.38 -12.19
CA ALA A 4 27.75 -12.91 -12.19
C ALA A 4 26.95 -12.41 -13.40
N VAL A 5 26.06 -11.45 -13.17
CA VAL A 5 25.40 -10.73 -14.26
C VAL A 5 26.03 -9.35 -14.33
N SER A 6 26.90 -9.18 -15.32
CA SER A 6 27.65 -7.94 -15.57
C SER A 6 26.87 -6.91 -16.40
N GLY A 7 25.67 -7.27 -16.86
CA GLY A 7 24.74 -6.45 -17.62
C GLY A 7 23.52 -7.28 -18.05
N GLY A 8 22.36 -6.64 -18.23
CA GLY A 8 21.11 -7.32 -18.56
C GLY A 8 20.38 -7.91 -17.34
N THR A 9 19.47 -8.85 -17.57
CA THR A 9 18.58 -9.41 -16.54
C THR A 9 19.00 -10.83 -16.14
N LEU A 10 19.23 -11.07 -14.85
CA LEU A 10 19.24 -12.42 -14.30
C LEU A 10 17.81 -12.89 -14.11
N GLN A 11 17.33 -13.68 -15.07
CA GLN A 11 16.03 -14.33 -14.98
C GLN A 11 16.20 -15.75 -14.43
N VAL A 12 15.55 -16.03 -13.31
CA VAL A 12 15.52 -17.39 -12.73
C VAL A 12 14.14 -17.65 -12.17
N GLU A 13 13.58 -18.80 -12.54
CA GLU A 13 12.41 -19.38 -11.87
C GLU A 13 12.90 -20.48 -10.92
N GLY A 14 12.48 -20.43 -9.65
CA GLY A 14 12.78 -21.46 -8.65
C GLY A 14 14.14 -21.31 -7.95
N SER A 15 15.03 -22.29 -8.09
CA SER A 15 16.24 -22.37 -7.26
C SER A 15 17.51 -22.44 -8.10
N LEU A 16 18.49 -21.59 -7.79
CA LEU A 16 19.88 -21.77 -8.22
C LEU A 16 20.67 -22.66 -7.23
N GLY A 17 20.00 -23.27 -6.26
CA GLY A 17 20.62 -24.01 -5.17
C GLY A 17 21.61 -23.15 -4.39
N ASN A 18 22.75 -23.74 -4.03
CA ASN A 18 23.82 -23.07 -3.27
C ASN A 18 24.76 -22.23 -4.16
N THR A 19 24.29 -21.79 -5.32
CA THR A 19 25.09 -20.97 -6.23
C THR A 19 25.21 -19.55 -5.69
N ALA A 20 26.44 -19.04 -5.61
CA ALA A 20 26.67 -17.64 -5.28
C ALA A 20 26.37 -16.75 -6.50
N VAL A 21 25.58 -15.70 -6.29
CA VAL A 21 25.07 -14.78 -7.31
C VAL A 21 25.57 -13.36 -7.01
N SER A 22 26.01 -12.67 -8.05
CA SER A 22 26.33 -11.24 -8.00
C SER A 22 25.59 -10.52 -9.11
N ILE A 23 24.85 -9.47 -8.74
CA ILE A 23 24.17 -8.58 -9.67
C ILE A 23 25.01 -7.32 -9.76
N ALA A 24 25.59 -7.02 -10.92
CA ALA A 24 26.37 -5.81 -11.09
C ALA A 24 25.48 -4.56 -11.07
N SER A 25 26.12 -3.39 -10.97
CA SER A 25 25.45 -2.10 -11.18
C SER A 25 24.83 -2.07 -12.59
N GLY A 26 23.56 -1.68 -12.69
CA GLY A 26 22.79 -1.65 -13.94
C GLY A 26 22.29 -3.02 -14.43
N ALA A 27 22.60 -4.11 -13.73
CA ALA A 27 21.99 -5.41 -13.98
C ALA A 27 20.70 -5.57 -13.16
N THR A 28 19.76 -6.38 -13.69
CA THR A 28 18.43 -6.57 -13.09
C THR A 28 18.29 -7.97 -12.48
N LEU A 29 17.69 -8.06 -11.29
CA LEU A 29 17.18 -9.28 -10.67
C LEU A 29 15.64 -9.22 -10.66
N GLY A 30 14.98 -10.17 -11.32
CA GLY A 30 13.51 -10.24 -11.32
C GLY A 30 12.93 -11.25 -12.32
N GLY A 31 11.61 -11.47 -12.22
CA GLY A 31 10.79 -12.17 -13.21
C GLY A 31 10.51 -11.31 -14.46
N GLN A 32 10.07 -11.93 -15.57
CA GLN A 32 9.76 -11.17 -16.79
C GLN A 32 8.53 -10.29 -16.57
N ARG A 33 8.70 -8.96 -16.62
CA ARG A 33 8.13 -8.09 -17.68
C ARG A 33 9.02 -6.87 -17.91
N GLN A 34 9.74 -6.87 -19.02
CA GLN A 34 10.00 -5.63 -19.74
C GLN A 34 8.70 -5.24 -20.45
N HIS A 35 8.17 -4.05 -20.16
CA HIS A 35 7.85 -3.03 -21.17
C HIS A 35 7.54 -1.72 -20.43
N TRP A 36 8.58 -0.93 -20.17
CA TRP A 36 8.44 0.48 -19.91
C TRP A 36 7.86 1.17 -21.16
N ARG A 37 6.60 1.58 -21.10
CA ARG A 37 6.10 2.73 -21.86
C ARG A 37 5.22 3.57 -20.95
N HIS A 38 5.81 4.65 -20.46
CA HIS A 38 5.11 5.76 -19.86
C HIS A 38 4.43 6.56 -21.00
N GLY A 39 3.12 6.77 -20.89
CA GLY A 39 2.33 7.59 -21.84
C GLY A 39 1.35 6.79 -22.69
N ASP A 40 0.11 7.28 -22.72
CA ASP A 40 -1.04 6.84 -23.52
C ASP A 40 -1.75 5.55 -23.09
N GLY A 41 -2.61 5.68 -22.07
CA GLY A 41 -4.04 5.33 -22.17
C GLY A 41 -4.45 3.89 -22.54
N ALA A 42 -3.53 2.94 -22.65
CA ALA A 42 -3.81 1.58 -23.05
C ALA A 42 -4.22 0.76 -21.82
N ARG A 43 -5.47 0.27 -21.84
CA ARG A 43 -5.99 -0.68 -20.86
C ARG A 43 -5.18 -1.98 -20.93
N TRP A 44 -4.49 -2.30 -19.85
CA TRP A 44 -3.63 -3.46 -19.69
C TRP A 44 -4.39 -4.79 -19.87
N ARG A 45 -4.06 -5.53 -20.94
CA ARG A 45 -4.25 -6.99 -20.99
C ARG A 45 -3.10 -7.63 -21.75
N GLN A 46 -2.10 -8.10 -21.01
CA GLN A 46 -1.43 -9.38 -21.33
C GLN A 46 -0.76 -9.96 -20.07
N SER A 47 -1.58 -10.47 -19.16
CA SER A 47 -1.16 -11.60 -18.33
C SER A 47 -1.29 -12.85 -19.18
N GLN A 48 -0.19 -13.56 -19.38
CA GLN A 48 -0.16 -15.01 -19.55
C GLN A 48 1.21 -15.52 -19.07
N PRO A 49 1.25 -16.78 -18.59
CA PRO A 49 2.00 -17.17 -17.39
C PRO A 49 3.45 -17.56 -17.65
N GLY A 50 4.27 -17.26 -16.64
CA GLY A 50 5.71 -17.55 -16.52
C GLY A 50 6.23 -17.21 -15.11
N SER A 51 5.42 -17.54 -14.11
CA SER A 51 5.80 -17.90 -12.73
C SER A 51 6.40 -16.83 -11.79
N SER A 52 5.87 -15.61 -11.82
CA SER A 52 5.99 -14.64 -10.73
C SER A 52 4.60 -14.03 -10.43
N PRO A 53 4.23 -13.74 -9.17
CA PRO A 53 5.08 -13.74 -7.96
C PRO A 53 5.66 -15.13 -7.63
N GLY A 54 6.86 -15.23 -7.06
CA GLY A 54 7.55 -16.51 -6.85
C GLY A 54 8.73 -16.45 -5.87
N THR A 55 9.31 -17.61 -5.56
CA THR A 55 10.48 -17.68 -4.66
C THR A 55 11.74 -18.05 -5.44
N LEU A 56 12.73 -17.16 -5.41
CA LEU A 56 14.08 -17.39 -5.90
C LEU A 56 14.98 -17.85 -4.75
N THR A 57 15.52 -19.06 -4.82
CA THR A 57 16.52 -19.54 -3.84
C THR A 57 17.95 -19.46 -4.41
N VAL A 58 18.87 -18.84 -3.67
CA VAL A 58 20.29 -18.70 -4.03
C VAL A 58 21.22 -18.99 -2.85
N GLY A 59 22.50 -19.25 -3.12
CA GLY A 59 23.52 -19.52 -2.11
C GLY A 59 23.92 -18.26 -1.33
N SER A 60 24.66 -17.37 -1.98
CA SER A 60 24.99 -16.03 -1.46
C SER A 60 24.58 -15.00 -2.50
N LEU A 61 24.19 -13.82 -2.06
CA LEU A 61 23.75 -12.74 -2.96
C LEU A 61 24.52 -11.46 -2.65
N VAL A 62 25.10 -10.88 -3.70
CA VAL A 62 25.72 -9.55 -3.65
C VAL A 62 24.96 -8.64 -4.61
N LEU A 63 24.35 -7.60 -4.04
CA LEU A 63 23.75 -6.49 -4.76
C LEU A 63 24.71 -5.28 -4.67
N ASN A 64 24.79 -4.50 -5.75
CA ASN A 64 25.59 -3.26 -5.82
C ASN A 64 24.64 -2.05 -5.90
N ASP A 65 25.19 -0.83 -5.79
CA ASP A 65 24.44 0.43 -5.63
C ASP A 65 23.30 0.69 -6.64
N SER A 66 23.43 0.19 -7.87
CA SER A 66 22.43 0.35 -8.93
C SER A 66 21.98 -0.99 -9.50
N SER A 67 22.06 -2.06 -8.71
CA SER A 67 21.37 -3.31 -9.03
C SER A 67 19.86 -3.05 -9.04
N LEU A 68 19.21 -3.33 -10.16
CA LEU A 68 17.76 -3.14 -10.30
C LEU A 68 17.03 -4.38 -9.77
N LEU A 69 16.12 -4.20 -8.84
CA LEU A 69 15.33 -5.26 -8.23
C LEU A 69 13.87 -5.04 -8.61
N ASN A 70 13.25 -6.01 -9.27
CA ASN A 70 11.85 -5.92 -9.66
C ASN A 70 11.06 -6.97 -8.87
N PHE A 71 10.21 -6.49 -7.96
CA PHE A 71 9.40 -7.34 -7.08
C PHE A 71 7.91 -7.19 -7.38
N GLU A 72 7.24 -8.31 -7.49
CA GLU A 72 5.80 -8.44 -7.59
C GLU A 72 5.20 -8.76 -6.21
N VAL A 73 4.34 -7.88 -5.70
CA VAL A 73 3.71 -8.03 -4.39
C VAL A 73 2.20 -7.85 -4.51
N ASP A 74 1.45 -8.75 -3.91
CA ASP A 74 -0.01 -8.77 -3.93
C ASP A 74 -0.55 -8.73 -2.50
N THR A 75 -0.53 -9.85 -1.77
CA THR A 75 -1.23 -9.93 -0.48
C THR A 75 -0.27 -9.72 0.71
N PRO A 76 -0.50 -8.73 1.60
CA PRO A 76 0.37 -8.51 2.75
C PRO A 76 0.36 -9.71 3.71
N GLY A 77 1.50 -9.99 4.34
CA GLY A 77 1.68 -11.11 5.26
C GLY A 77 1.81 -12.50 4.62
N VAL A 78 1.60 -12.63 3.32
CA VAL A 78 1.89 -13.87 2.58
C VAL A 78 3.36 -13.89 2.19
N VAL A 79 4.04 -15.01 2.42
CA VAL A 79 5.46 -15.16 2.10
C VAL A 79 5.62 -16.04 0.88
N GLY A 80 6.22 -15.50 -0.18
CA GLY A 80 6.49 -16.27 -1.39
C GLY A 80 5.24 -16.89 -2.01
N SER A 81 5.36 -18.15 -2.41
CA SER A 81 4.23 -19.06 -2.70
C SER A 81 3.37 -18.70 -3.90
N GLY A 82 3.91 -17.99 -4.90
CA GLY A 82 3.10 -17.60 -6.06
C GLY A 82 2.35 -16.28 -5.87
N VAL A 83 2.39 -15.69 -4.67
CA VAL A 83 1.58 -14.52 -4.28
C VAL A 83 2.41 -13.27 -4.09
N ASN A 84 3.55 -13.38 -3.42
CA ASN A 84 4.55 -12.32 -3.34
C ASN A 84 5.89 -12.87 -3.80
N ASP A 85 6.72 -11.99 -4.36
CA ASP A 85 8.11 -12.30 -4.62
C ASP A 85 8.90 -12.44 -3.33
N LEU A 86 9.79 -13.41 -3.34
CA LEU A 86 10.70 -13.69 -2.25
C LEU A 86 12.05 -14.13 -2.81
N VAL A 87 13.13 -13.54 -2.32
CA VAL A 87 14.48 -14.02 -2.57
C VAL A 87 15.02 -14.66 -1.29
N SER A 88 15.19 -15.98 -1.31
CA SER A 88 15.76 -16.76 -0.21
C SER A 88 17.26 -16.97 -0.42
N VAL A 89 18.07 -16.32 0.40
CA VAL A 89 19.54 -16.38 0.38
C VAL A 89 20.02 -17.30 1.49
N THR A 90 20.50 -18.50 1.16
CA THR A 90 20.84 -19.50 2.18
C THR A 90 22.06 -19.14 3.03
N ASN A 91 22.92 -18.24 2.56
CA ASN A 91 24.13 -17.79 3.25
C ASN A 91 24.18 -16.26 3.40
N GLY A 92 25.26 -15.61 2.96
CA GLY A 92 25.48 -14.17 3.09
C GLY A 92 24.73 -13.32 2.05
N LEU A 93 24.09 -12.24 2.52
CA LEU A 93 23.49 -11.17 1.73
C LEU A 93 24.27 -9.87 1.90
N THR A 94 24.70 -9.26 0.80
CA THR A 94 25.06 -7.82 0.75
C THR A 94 23.90 -7.08 0.14
N LEU A 95 23.22 -6.26 0.95
CA LEU A 95 22.01 -5.55 0.59
C LEU A 95 22.34 -4.15 0.08
N ASP A 96 21.96 -3.87 -1.16
CA ASP A 96 22.15 -2.61 -1.86
C ASP A 96 21.22 -2.58 -3.09
N GLY A 97 21.13 -1.45 -3.79
CA GLY A 97 20.43 -1.34 -5.06
C GLY A 97 19.08 -0.63 -5.01
N ILE A 98 18.35 -0.71 -6.13
CA ILE A 98 17.12 0.04 -6.40
C ILE A 98 15.94 -0.93 -6.50
N LEU A 99 14.97 -0.81 -5.61
CA LEU A 99 13.76 -1.62 -5.60
C LEU A 99 12.62 -0.96 -6.37
N ASN A 100 12.12 -1.67 -7.38
CA ASN A 100 10.89 -1.38 -8.11
C ASN A 100 9.80 -2.36 -7.70
N ILE A 101 8.58 -1.85 -7.49
CA ILE A 101 7.44 -2.60 -6.97
C ILE A 101 6.32 -2.63 -8.01
N ILE A 102 5.91 -3.85 -8.38
CA ILE A 102 4.73 -4.11 -9.20
C ILE A 102 3.66 -4.69 -8.28
N THR A 103 2.53 -3.99 -8.17
CA THR A 103 1.45 -4.38 -7.26
C THR A 103 0.41 -5.26 -7.95
N GLY A 104 -0.01 -6.32 -7.27
CA GLY A 104 -1.21 -7.09 -7.60
C GLY A 104 -2.51 -6.41 -7.13
N SER A 105 -3.64 -7.06 -7.41
CA SER A 105 -4.98 -6.53 -7.10
C SER A 105 -5.28 -6.43 -5.60
N ASN A 106 -4.58 -7.20 -4.76
CA ASN A 106 -4.78 -7.26 -3.32
C ASN A 106 -3.74 -6.44 -2.54
N PHE A 107 -2.92 -5.64 -3.23
CA PHE A 107 -1.94 -4.78 -2.58
C PHE A 107 -2.61 -3.78 -1.63
N GLY A 108 -2.04 -3.64 -0.43
CA GLY A 108 -2.62 -2.86 0.64
C GLY A 108 -1.65 -2.63 1.80
N THR A 109 -2.16 -1.95 2.83
CA THR A 109 -1.39 -1.70 4.05
C THR A 109 -0.98 -3.02 4.71
N GLY A 110 0.30 -3.16 5.04
CA GLY A 110 0.86 -4.32 5.70
C GLY A 110 2.34 -4.53 5.41
N THR A 111 2.83 -5.71 5.77
CA THR A 111 4.23 -6.11 5.60
C THR A 111 4.37 -7.14 4.49
N TYR A 112 5.38 -6.96 3.65
CA TYR A 112 5.73 -7.85 2.55
C TYR A 112 7.18 -8.30 2.73
N ARG A 113 7.41 -9.60 2.88
CA ARG A 113 8.77 -10.14 3.02
C ARG A 113 9.43 -10.24 1.66
N LEU A 114 10.52 -9.50 1.46
CA LEU A 114 11.26 -9.43 0.20
C LEU A 114 12.42 -10.42 0.19
N PHE A 115 13.17 -10.50 1.29
CA PHE A 115 14.32 -11.40 1.40
C PHE A 115 14.25 -12.24 2.68
N ASP A 116 14.62 -13.50 2.54
CA ASP A 116 15.15 -14.30 3.64
C ASP A 116 16.67 -14.39 3.46
N TYR A 117 17.45 -14.32 4.54
CA TYR A 117 18.90 -14.47 4.48
C TYR A 117 19.45 -15.24 5.69
N GLY A 118 20.53 -15.99 5.48
CA GLY A 118 21.26 -16.65 6.57
C GLY A 118 22.08 -15.67 7.41
N THR A 119 22.83 -14.78 6.75
CA THR A 119 23.61 -13.72 7.42
C THR A 119 23.59 -12.44 6.58
N LEU A 120 23.46 -11.29 7.24
CA LEU A 120 23.60 -9.99 6.59
C LEU A 120 25.08 -9.61 6.61
N THR A 121 25.75 -9.78 5.47
CA THR A 121 27.17 -9.49 5.31
C THR A 121 27.42 -7.97 5.31
N ALA A 122 26.52 -7.22 4.66
CA ALA A 122 26.53 -5.76 4.63
C ALA A 122 25.12 -5.24 4.32
N ASP A 123 24.80 -4.09 4.91
CA ASP A 123 23.63 -3.28 4.59
C ASP A 123 24.12 -1.91 4.13
N ASN A 124 24.15 -1.71 2.81
CA ASN A 124 24.50 -0.44 2.20
C ASN A 124 23.25 0.43 1.95
N GLY A 125 22.06 -0.09 2.27
CA GLY A 125 20.77 0.56 2.07
C GLY A 125 20.14 0.22 0.72
N LEU A 126 18.86 -0.17 0.76
CA LEU A 126 18.01 -0.17 -0.43
C LEU A 126 17.40 1.21 -0.65
N VAL A 127 17.26 1.60 -1.91
CA VAL A 127 16.51 2.79 -2.30
C VAL A 127 15.30 2.42 -3.14
N PHE A 128 14.25 3.24 -3.07
CA PHE A 128 13.05 3.05 -3.90
C PHE A 128 13.26 3.62 -5.29
N GLY A 129 12.87 2.85 -6.31
CA GLY A 129 12.70 3.28 -7.70
C GLY A 129 11.21 3.52 -8.00
N ASP A 130 10.67 2.77 -8.97
CA ASP A 130 9.25 2.80 -9.32
C ASP A 130 8.40 2.10 -8.26
N VAL A 131 7.51 2.83 -7.61
CA VAL A 131 6.69 2.32 -6.49
C VAL A 131 5.22 2.76 -6.60
N PRO A 132 4.27 2.03 -5.97
CA PRO A 132 2.87 2.40 -5.99
C PRO A 132 2.62 3.75 -5.30
N ALA A 133 1.82 4.59 -5.95
CA ALA A 133 1.38 5.86 -5.38
C ALA A 133 0.32 5.65 -4.28
N GLY A 134 0.22 6.60 -3.35
CA GLY A 134 -0.78 6.58 -2.28
C GLY A 134 -0.40 5.74 -1.06
N TYR A 135 0.85 5.27 -1.00
CA TYR A 135 1.41 4.56 0.15
C TYR A 135 2.68 5.25 0.63
N GLU A 136 2.89 5.21 1.94
CA GLU A 136 4.19 5.45 2.56
C GLU A 136 4.89 4.08 2.72
N LEU A 137 6.10 3.99 2.17
CA LEU A 137 6.88 2.75 2.10
C LEU A 137 8.16 2.89 2.91
N THR A 138 8.48 1.86 3.69
CA THR A 138 9.73 1.78 4.45
C THR A 138 10.32 0.37 4.41
N PHE A 139 11.63 0.27 4.55
CA PHE A 139 12.32 -1.00 4.76
C PHE A 139 12.47 -1.30 6.25
N SER A 140 12.22 -2.54 6.63
CA SER A 140 12.38 -3.03 8.00
C SER A 140 13.25 -4.28 8.04
N LEU A 141 14.32 -4.22 8.84
CA LEU A 141 15.22 -5.33 9.17
C LEU A 141 15.09 -5.71 10.65
N ALA A 142 13.94 -5.40 11.27
CA ALA A 142 13.71 -5.62 12.70
C ALA A 142 13.71 -7.12 13.08
N THR A 143 13.37 -7.99 12.14
CA THR A 143 13.45 -9.45 12.31
C THR A 143 14.77 -9.95 11.72
N PRO A 144 15.65 -10.57 12.53
CA PRO A 144 16.88 -11.17 12.02
C PRO A 144 16.58 -12.20 10.93
N GLY A 145 17.34 -12.15 9.83
CA GLY A 145 17.15 -13.05 8.70
C GLY A 145 16.11 -12.59 7.68
N GLU A 146 15.47 -11.44 7.89
CA GLU A 146 14.43 -10.93 6.98
C GLU A 146 14.74 -9.50 6.53
N VAL A 147 14.38 -9.20 5.27
CA VAL A 147 14.18 -7.83 4.79
C VAL A 147 12.73 -7.69 4.38
N ASN A 148 12.05 -6.75 5.04
CA ASN A 148 10.62 -6.54 4.88
C ASN A 148 10.33 -5.14 4.32
N LEU A 149 9.39 -5.06 3.38
CA LEU A 149 8.74 -3.82 2.98
C LEU A 149 7.51 -3.61 3.87
N VAL A 150 7.39 -2.42 4.46
CA VAL A 150 6.20 -2.00 5.19
C VAL A 150 5.50 -0.92 4.37
N ALA A 151 4.26 -1.19 4.00
CA ALA A 151 3.39 -0.26 3.28
C ALA A 151 2.27 0.21 4.22
N ILE A 152 2.07 1.52 4.31
CA ILE A 152 0.93 2.10 5.02
C ILE A 152 0.24 3.14 4.14
N THR A 153 -1.08 3.17 4.14
CA THR A 153 -1.80 4.30 3.58
C THR A 153 -1.65 5.51 4.50
N PRO A 154 -1.30 6.70 3.97
CA PRO A 154 -1.20 7.89 4.79
C PRO A 154 -2.57 8.17 5.41
N ALA A 155 -2.58 8.45 6.71
CA ALA A 155 -3.81 8.87 7.35
C ALA A 155 -4.30 10.13 6.64
N CYS A 156 -5.56 10.13 6.19
CA CYS A 156 -6.24 11.38 5.91
C CYS A 156 -6.17 12.19 7.20
N SER A 157 -5.37 13.25 7.20
CA SER A 157 -5.39 14.23 8.28
C SER A 157 -6.83 14.73 8.36
N SER A 158 -7.59 14.23 9.34
CA SER A 158 -8.93 14.72 9.64
C SER A 158 -8.72 16.13 10.17
N GLY A 159 -8.63 17.08 9.24
CA GLY A 159 -8.68 18.50 9.55
C GLY A 159 -9.98 18.72 10.29
N THR A 160 -9.92 18.70 11.62
CA THR A 160 -10.95 19.27 12.46
C THR A 160 -10.87 20.75 12.18
N ALA A 161 -11.50 21.19 11.07
CA ALA A 161 -11.96 22.55 10.93
C ALA A 161 -12.78 22.79 12.19
N GLY A 162 -12.20 23.54 13.13
CA GLY A 162 -12.78 23.79 14.43
C GLY A 162 -14.22 24.23 14.23
N ARG A 163 -15.16 23.36 14.59
CA ARG A 163 -16.57 23.73 14.65
C ARG A 163 -16.65 24.81 15.73
N PRO A 164 -16.96 26.08 15.43
CA PRO A 164 -17.18 27.04 16.48
C PRO A 164 -18.35 26.52 17.31
N ARG A 165 -18.08 26.22 18.58
CA ARG A 165 -19.09 25.86 19.56
C ARG A 165 -20.03 27.06 19.69
N ARG A 166 -21.12 27.08 18.92
CA ARG A 166 -22.25 27.98 19.18
C ARG A 166 -22.87 27.54 20.50
N THR A 167 -22.44 28.17 21.58
CA THR A 167 -23.12 28.10 22.87
C THR A 167 -24.39 28.92 22.79
N THR A 168 -25.46 28.32 22.31
CA THR A 168 -26.80 28.75 22.71
C THR A 168 -27.30 27.75 23.75
N PRO A 169 -27.51 28.16 25.01
CA PRO A 169 -28.17 27.31 25.98
C PRO A 169 -29.63 27.17 25.56
N SER A 170 -30.04 25.95 25.19
CA SER A 170 -31.45 25.59 25.03
C SER A 170 -31.90 24.99 26.35
N THR A 171 -32.42 25.83 27.25
CA THR A 171 -33.22 25.35 28.38
C THR A 171 -34.67 25.33 27.91
N ALA A 172 -35.17 24.12 27.64
CA ALA A 172 -36.60 23.88 27.56
C ALA A 172 -37.19 23.88 28.98
N ALA A 173 -38.31 24.59 29.18
CA ALA A 173 -39.25 24.31 30.27
C ALA A 173 -40.70 24.64 29.82
N PRO A 174 -41.71 23.91 30.35
CA PRO A 174 -43.04 23.77 29.76
C PRO A 174 -44.11 24.71 30.34
N ALA A 175 -45.30 24.67 29.74
CA ALA A 175 -46.48 25.50 29.95
C ALA A 175 -47.01 25.58 31.40
N HIS A 176 -47.64 26.72 31.77
CA HIS A 176 -48.90 26.82 32.56
C HIS A 176 -49.30 28.30 32.85
N GLY A 177 -50.54 28.69 32.52
CA GLY A 177 -51.41 29.48 33.41
C GLY A 177 -51.45 31.03 33.38
N THR A 178 -52.64 31.54 33.03
CA THR A 178 -53.39 32.71 33.58
C THR A 178 -53.09 34.17 33.18
N ALA A 179 -54.05 34.72 32.39
CA ALA A 179 -54.82 35.97 32.55
C ALA A 179 -54.14 37.37 32.59
N ALA A 180 -54.46 38.25 31.62
CA ALA A 180 -55.50 39.31 31.75
C ALA A 180 -55.38 40.46 30.71
N ARG A 181 -56.45 40.60 29.90
CA ARG A 181 -57.21 41.84 29.54
C ARG A 181 -56.50 43.10 28.98
N ARG A 182 -56.89 43.51 27.76
CA ARG A 182 -57.56 44.80 27.40
C ARG A 182 -57.85 44.87 25.88
N THR A 183 -59.11 44.73 25.48
CA THR A 183 -60.03 45.77 24.93
C THR A 183 -59.70 46.30 23.52
N GLY A 184 -60.53 45.92 22.54
CA GLY A 184 -60.75 46.62 21.26
C GLY A 184 -62.09 46.13 20.66
N PRO A 185 -63.03 47.00 20.26
CA PRO A 185 -64.42 46.59 20.02
C PRO A 185 -64.75 46.22 18.56
N ALA A 186 -65.73 45.31 18.48
CA ALA A 186 -66.84 45.22 17.53
C ALA A 186 -66.57 45.09 16.01
N ARG A 187 -67.04 43.96 15.45
CA ARG A 187 -68.20 44.03 14.53
C ARG A 187 -68.88 42.66 14.33
N LEU A 188 -70.21 42.78 14.29
CA LEU A 188 -71.28 41.80 14.20
C LEU A 188 -71.42 41.25 12.76
N ALA A 189 -71.62 39.94 12.61
CA ALA A 189 -72.34 39.29 11.49
C ALA A 189 -72.48 37.79 11.82
N MET A 190 -73.46 37.36 12.62
CA MET A 190 -74.79 36.88 12.21
C MET A 190 -74.74 35.71 11.21
N TRP A 191 -74.85 34.49 11.75
CA TRP A 191 -75.29 33.28 11.04
C TRP A 191 -76.82 33.25 10.97
N PRO A 192 -77.39 32.43 10.07
CA PRO A 192 -78.29 31.41 10.56
C PRO A 192 -77.94 29.99 10.09
N ARG A 193 -78.41 29.06 10.92
CA ARG A 193 -78.26 27.61 10.96
C ARG A 193 -79.52 26.95 10.42
N ALA A 194 -79.38 25.86 9.68
CA ALA A 194 -80.25 24.66 9.58
C ALA A 194 -79.88 23.97 8.25
N GLY A 195 -79.55 22.67 8.17
CA GLY A 195 -80.24 21.52 8.75
C GLY A 195 -80.80 20.70 7.57
N PRO A 196 -80.59 19.36 7.51
CA PRO A 196 -80.64 18.59 6.28
C PRO A 196 -82.04 18.09 5.92
N ALA A 197 -82.21 17.69 4.66
CA ALA A 197 -83.19 16.69 4.21
C ALA A 197 -82.44 15.67 3.35
#